data_AF-A0A957U6M0-F1
#
_entry.id   AF-A0A957U6M0-F1
#
_cell.length_a   1.000
_cell.length_b   1.000
_cell.length_c   1.000
_cell.angle_alpha   90.00
_cell.angle_beta   90.00
_cell.angle_gamma   90.00
#
_symmetry.space_group_name_H-M   'P 1'
#
loop_
_entity.id
_entity.type
_entity.pdbx_description
1 polymer ?
#
loop_
_entity_poly.entity_id
_entity_poly.type
_entity_poly.pdbx_seq_one_letter_code
_entity_poly.pdbx_strand_id
1 'polypeptide(L)'
;MWSRVTAALRPAAGNGAMRRFGTFDGVFLPTLLTILGAVMYLRTGWVVGNAGLLGAWAIILLANLITACTGLSISTVATNIRVGAGGSFSIISQSLGLEVGGSINVPFYLAQSISVAFYIFAFAEGWQSIFPSHPAVLVLFAVFAICCLVAFVSVGFAARMRYPILFIVTFSLFSVLLGLFPLFGQAGAVYTPTLIGA
;
A
#
# COMPACT_ATOMS: atom_id res chain seq x y z
N MET A 1 39.47 -9.48 28.00
CA MET A 1 39.13 -8.03 27.91
C MET A 1 37.92 -7.78 27.01
N TRP A 2 37.81 -8.43 25.84
CA TRP A 2 36.65 -8.33 24.93
C TRP A 2 35.36 -9.04 25.39
N SER A 3 35.44 -10.03 26.27
CA SER A 3 34.26 -10.72 26.82
C SER A 3 33.45 -9.89 27.82
N ARG A 4 34.02 -8.79 28.34
CA ARG A 4 33.34 -7.87 29.28
C ARG A 4 32.61 -6.74 28.57
N VAL A 5 33.01 -6.40 27.34
CA VAL A 5 32.36 -5.38 26.53
C VAL A 5 31.03 -5.89 25.95
N THR A 6 30.96 -7.19 25.62
CA THR A 6 29.71 -7.84 25.16
C THR A 6 28.69 -8.03 26.28
N ALA A 7 29.14 -8.12 27.54
CA ALA A 7 28.25 -8.20 28.70
C ALA A 7 27.55 -6.87 29.02
N ALA A 8 28.17 -5.73 28.71
CA ALA A 8 27.61 -4.40 28.96
C ALA A 8 26.54 -3.97 27.93
N LEU A 9 26.42 -4.69 26.81
CA LEU A 9 25.40 -4.46 25.77
C LEU A 9 24.21 -5.41 25.86
N ARG A 10 24.09 -6.18 26.95
CA ARG A 10 22.86 -6.92 27.22
C ARG A 10 21.81 -5.91 27.68
N PRO A 11 20.77 -5.60 26.91
CA PRO A 11 19.69 -4.77 27.42
C PRO A 11 19.13 -5.47 28.67
N ALA A 12 19.10 -4.74 29.79
CA ALA A 12 18.43 -5.19 30.99
C ALA A 12 17.02 -5.63 30.60
N ALA A 13 16.65 -6.86 30.96
CA ALA A 13 15.31 -7.39 30.75
C ALA A 13 14.32 -6.59 31.62
N GLY A 14 13.92 -5.42 31.12
CA GLY A 14 12.76 -4.70 31.61
C GLY A 14 11.53 -5.54 31.30
N ASN A 15 10.69 -5.77 32.31
CA ASN A 15 9.39 -6.44 32.26
C ASN A 15 8.34 -5.65 31.46
N GLY A 16 8.69 -5.20 30.27
CA GLY A 16 7.79 -4.77 29.22
C GLY A 16 8.19 -5.54 27.98
N ALA A 17 7.61 -6.74 27.79
CA ALA A 17 7.80 -7.51 26.58
C ALA A 17 7.45 -6.59 25.39
N MET A 18 8.48 -6.10 24.69
CA MET A 18 8.30 -5.32 23.47
C MET A 18 7.46 -6.19 22.54
N ARG A 19 6.20 -5.81 22.34
CA ARG A 19 5.26 -6.56 21.50
C ARG A 19 5.85 -6.62 20.10
N ARG A 20 6.44 -7.77 19.77
CA ARG A 20 6.93 -8.06 18.42
C ARG A 20 5.69 -8.29 17.55
N PHE A 21 5.62 -7.60 16.41
CA PHE A 21 4.56 -7.85 15.45
C PHE A 21 4.74 -9.27 14.88
N GLY A 22 3.65 -10.05 14.82
CA GLY A 22 3.65 -11.35 14.13
C GLY A 22 3.75 -11.18 12.61
N THR A 23 3.92 -12.26 11.86
CA THR A 23 3.99 -12.25 10.38
C THR A 23 2.70 -11.73 9.76
N PHE A 24 1.55 -12.16 10.28
CA PHE A 24 0.24 -11.72 9.80
C PHE A 24 0.00 -10.24 10.09
N ASP A 25 0.08 -9.86 11.36
CA ASP A 25 -0.19 -8.48 11.78
C ASP A 25 0.86 -7.50 11.25
N GLY A 26 2.14 -7.90 11.28
CA GLY A 26 3.27 -7.03 10.97
C GLY A 26 3.54 -6.83 9.48
N VAL A 27 3.32 -7.86 8.65
CA VAL A 27 3.74 -7.84 7.24
C VAL A 27 2.56 -8.04 6.30
N PHE A 28 1.75 -9.08 6.52
CA PHE A 28 0.68 -9.44 5.58
C PHE A 28 -0.41 -8.37 5.49
N LEU A 29 -0.96 -7.95 6.64
CA LEU A 29 -2.06 -6.96 6.66
C LEU A 29 -1.68 -5.60 6.05
N PRO A 30 -0.52 -4.99 6.39
CA PRO A 30 -0.06 -3.77 5.73
C PRO A 30 0.10 -3.91 4.23
N THR A 31 0.74 -5.00 3.80
CA THR A 31 1.06 -5.21 2.39
C THR A 31 -0.23 -5.37 1.58
N LEU A 32 -1.18 -6.16 2.09
CA LEU A 32 -2.49 -6.31 1.46
C LEU A 32 -3.20 -4.95 1.33
N LEU A 33 -3.17 -4.12 2.38
CA LEU A 33 -3.82 -2.82 2.37
C LEU A 33 -3.16 -1.82 1.41
N THR A 34 -1.85 -1.91 1.20
CA THR A 34 -1.14 -1.07 0.21
C THR A 34 -1.40 -1.50 -1.23
N ILE A 35 -1.71 -2.78 -1.47
CA ILE A 35 -2.05 -3.30 -2.81
C ILE A 35 -3.53 -3.01 -3.13
N LEU A 36 -4.43 -3.23 -2.16
CA LEU A 36 -5.86 -2.91 -2.25
C LEU A 36 -6.09 -1.41 -2.07
N GLY A 37 -5.55 -0.61 -2.97
CA GLY A 37 -5.63 0.86 -2.94
C GLY A 37 -6.83 1.44 -3.70
N ALA A 38 -6.95 2.77 -3.64
CA ALA A 38 -7.99 3.54 -4.34
C ALA A 38 -8.02 3.30 -5.87
N VAL A 39 -6.87 2.95 -6.45
CA VAL A 39 -6.73 2.65 -7.89
C VAL A 39 -7.62 1.50 -8.32
N MET A 40 -7.76 0.47 -7.48
CA MET A 40 -8.60 -0.68 -7.78
C MET A 40 -10.06 -0.25 -8.01
N TYR A 41 -10.55 0.74 -7.26
CA TYR A 41 -11.91 1.23 -7.39
C TYR A 41 -12.08 2.21 -8.55
N LEU A 42 -11.16 3.18 -8.69
CA LEU A 42 -11.32 4.28 -9.65
C LEU A 42 -10.81 3.98 -11.06
N ARG A 43 -9.87 3.04 -11.22
CA ARG A 43 -9.17 2.82 -12.49
C ARG A 43 -9.45 1.48 -13.14
N THR A 44 -9.77 0.43 -12.38
CA THR A 44 -10.00 -0.90 -12.96
C THR A 44 -11.11 -0.90 -14.01
N GLY A 45 -12.22 -0.20 -13.76
CA GLY A 45 -13.32 -0.09 -14.72
C GLY A 45 -12.91 0.58 -16.03
N TRP A 46 -12.12 1.66 -15.95
CA TRP A 46 -11.62 2.36 -17.14
C TRP A 46 -10.60 1.51 -17.93
N VAL A 47 -9.72 0.77 -17.24
CA VAL A 47 -8.75 -0.13 -17.89
C VAL A 47 -9.47 -1.24 -18.66
N VAL A 48 -10.48 -1.87 -18.06
CA VAL A 48 -11.28 -2.91 -18.72
C VAL A 48 -12.06 -2.33 -19.90
N GLY A 49 -12.58 -1.10 -19.78
CA GLY A 49 -13.30 -0.41 -20.85
C GLY A 49 -12.44 -0.10 -22.09
N ASN A 50 -11.17 0.26 -21.91
CA ASN A 50 -10.28 0.62 -23.03
C ASN A 50 -9.48 -0.58 -23.58
N ALA A 51 -8.96 -1.46 -22.72
CA ALA A 51 -8.13 -2.59 -23.13
C ALA A 51 -8.95 -3.86 -23.43
N GLY A 52 -10.25 -3.87 -23.10
CA GLY A 52 -11.08 -5.06 -23.12
C GLY A 52 -10.73 -6.05 -21.99
N LEU A 53 -11.50 -7.14 -21.90
CA LEU A 53 -11.33 -8.14 -20.84
C LEU A 53 -9.97 -8.87 -20.93
N LEU A 54 -9.62 -9.34 -22.14
CA LEU A 54 -8.34 -10.05 -22.36
C LEU A 54 -7.14 -9.13 -22.16
N GLY A 55 -7.22 -7.88 -22.62
CA GLY A 55 -6.15 -6.89 -22.41
C GLY A 55 -5.95 -6.55 -20.94
N ALA A 56 -7.04 -6.35 -20.18
CA ALA A 56 -6.97 -6.13 -18.74
C ALA A 56 -6.34 -7.31 -17.99
N TRP A 57 -6.71 -8.55 -18.35
CA TRP A 57 -6.10 -9.76 -17.79
C TRP A 57 -4.59 -9.85 -18.07
N ALA A 58 -4.17 -9.57 -19.31
CA ALA A 58 -2.75 -9.58 -19.67
C ALA A 58 -1.95 -8.55 -18.85
N ILE A 59 -2.48 -7.33 -18.67
CA ILE A 59 -1.85 -6.28 -17.86
C ILE A 59 -1.71 -6.73 -16.40
N ILE A 60 -2.78 -7.27 -15.81
CA ILE A 60 -2.77 -7.72 -14.40
C ILE A 60 -1.79 -8.88 -14.20
N LEU A 61 -1.74 -9.85 -15.12
CA LEU A 61 -0.81 -10.99 -15.03
C LEU A 61 0.64 -10.54 -15.17
N LEU A 62 0.94 -9.62 -16.10
CA LEU A 62 2.28 -9.07 -16.26
C LEU A 62 2.72 -8.29 -15.01
N ALA A 63 1.85 -7.46 -14.45
CA ALA A 63 2.15 -6.71 -13.22
C ALA A 63 2.39 -7.63 -12.01
N ASN A 64 1.59 -8.69 -11.87
CA ASN A 64 1.80 -9.71 -10.83
C ASN A 64 3.09 -10.48 -11.03
N LEU A 65 3.47 -10.80 -12.27
CA LEU A 65 4.74 -11.47 -12.57
C LEU A 65 5.93 -10.62 -12.13
N ILE A 66 5.95 -9.33 -12.49
CA ILE A 66 7.02 -8.40 -12.08
C ILE A 66 7.11 -8.34 -10.55
N THR A 67 5.97 -8.14 -9.88
CA THR A 67 5.91 -8.04 -8.41
C THR A 67 6.35 -9.34 -7.73
N ALA A 68 5.96 -10.50 -8.27
CA ALA A 68 6.37 -11.80 -7.76
C ALA A 68 7.88 -12.03 -7.92
N CYS A 69 8.46 -11.69 -9.08
CA CYS A 69 9.91 -11.77 -9.29
C CYS A 69 10.69 -10.86 -8.31
N THR A 70 10.24 -9.62 -8.10
CA THR A 70 10.84 -8.72 -7.11
C THR A 70 10.69 -9.24 -5.69
N GLY A 71 9.51 -9.77 -5.33
CA GLY A 71 9.26 -10.37 -4.02
C GLY A 71 10.16 -11.58 -3.73
N LEU A 72 10.35 -12.46 -4.72
CA LEU A 72 11.28 -13.59 -4.62
C LEU A 72 12.73 -13.11 -4.45
N SER A 73 13.15 -12.07 -5.19
CA SER A 73 14.48 -11.46 -5.05
C SER A 73 14.71 -10.86 -3.66
N ILE A 74 13.73 -10.14 -3.10
CA ILE A 74 13.83 -9.59 -1.75
C ILE A 74 13.83 -10.71 -0.69
N SER A 75 13.09 -11.80 -0.92
CA SER A 75 13.05 -12.96 -0.02
C SER A 75 14.42 -13.63 0.11
N THR A 76 15.18 -13.78 -0.99
CA THR A 76 16.55 -14.34 -0.92
C THR A 76 17.49 -13.40 -0.16
N VAL A 77 17.40 -12.09 -0.39
CA VAL A 77 18.18 -11.06 0.32
C VAL A 77 17.88 -11.09 1.82
N ALA A 78 16.61 -11.25 2.21
CA ALA A 78 16.18 -11.31 3.61
C ALA A 78 16.61 -12.61 4.32
N THR A 79 16.71 -13.72 3.58
CA THR A 79 17.11 -15.03 4.13
C THR A 79 18.63 -15.17 4.28
N ASN A 80 19.42 -14.37 3.55
CA ASN A 80 20.88 -14.48 3.52
C ASN A 80 21.61 -13.83 4.71
N ILE A 81 20.92 -13.04 5.54
CA ILE A 81 21.55 -12.31 6.67
C ILE A 81 20.82 -12.52 7.99
N ARG A 82 21.57 -12.38 9.10
CA ARG A 82 20.96 -12.24 10.43
C ARG A 82 20.34 -10.85 10.53
N VAL A 83 19.02 -10.78 10.36
CA VAL A 83 18.24 -9.55 10.44
C VAL A 83 18.44 -8.90 11.82
N GLY A 84 19.25 -7.84 11.86
CA GLY A 84 19.41 -6.98 13.03
C GLY A 84 18.19 -6.08 13.25
N ALA A 85 18.16 -5.33 14.35
CA ALA A 85 17.16 -4.29 14.54
C ALA A 85 17.38 -3.18 13.50
N GLY A 86 16.42 -2.98 12.60
CA GLY A 86 16.50 -2.00 11.52
C GLY A 86 15.32 -2.10 10.55
N GLY A 87 15.17 -1.11 9.68
CA GLY A 87 14.16 -1.10 8.61
C GLY A 87 14.66 -1.78 7.32
N SER A 88 13.90 -1.63 6.24
CA SER A 88 14.23 -2.18 4.92
C SER A 88 15.61 -1.77 4.41
N PHE A 89 16.02 -0.52 4.64
CA PHE A 89 17.35 -0.03 4.25
C PHE A 89 18.48 -0.84 4.91
N SER A 90 18.38 -1.08 6.22
CA SER A 90 19.39 -1.81 6.98
C SER A 90 19.57 -3.24 6.47
N ILE A 91 18.48 -3.90 6.09
CA ILE A 91 18.49 -5.26 5.55
C ILE A 91 19.22 -5.28 4.20
N ILE A 92 18.91 -4.33 3.32
CA ILE A 92 19.50 -4.27 1.97
C ILE A 92 20.98 -3.89 2.05
N SER A 93 21.34 -2.88 2.83
CA SER A 93 22.74 -2.43 2.95
C SER A 93 23.65 -3.49 3.58
N GLN A 94 23.11 -4.33 4.46
CA GLN A 94 23.87 -5.40 5.10
C GLN A 94 24.06 -6.61 4.19
N SER A 95 23.11 -6.91 3.29
CA SER A 95 23.21 -8.03 2.35
C SER A 95 23.97 -7.71 1.06
N LEU A 96 23.84 -6.49 0.52
CA LEU A 96 24.34 -6.11 -0.81
C LEU A 96 25.40 -5.01 -0.79
N GLY A 97 25.71 -4.46 0.39
CA GLY A 97 26.64 -3.34 0.55
C GLY A 97 25.97 -1.96 0.42
N LEU A 98 26.69 -0.92 0.87
CA LEU A 98 26.16 0.45 0.94
C LEU A 98 25.92 1.08 -0.43
N GLU A 99 26.75 0.77 -1.44
CA GLU A 99 26.63 1.31 -2.80
C GLU A 99 25.33 0.85 -3.47
N VAL A 100 25.02 -0.45 -3.39
CA VAL A 100 23.78 -1.03 -3.92
C VAL A 100 22.57 -0.62 -3.08
N GLY A 101 22.74 -0.55 -1.75
CA GLY A 101 21.69 -0.06 -0.86
C GLY A 101 21.27 1.37 -1.16
N GLY A 102 22.22 2.27 -1.43
CA GLY A 102 21.93 3.65 -1.79
C GLY A 102 21.24 3.78 -3.16
N SER A 103 21.74 3.08 -4.18
CA SER A 103 21.23 3.19 -5.55
C SER A 103 19.78 2.70 -5.69
N ILE A 104 19.35 1.71 -4.90
CA ILE A 104 17.96 1.20 -4.91
C ILE A 104 17.04 2.09 -4.07
N ASN A 105 17.48 2.51 -2.87
CA ASN A 105 16.59 3.17 -1.92
C ASN A 105 16.32 4.64 -2.26
N VAL A 106 17.23 5.34 -2.94
CA VAL A 106 17.00 6.75 -3.34
C VAL A 106 15.81 6.87 -4.31
N PRO A 107 15.74 6.12 -5.43
CA PRO A 107 14.55 6.10 -6.28
C PRO A 107 13.30 5.60 -5.56
N PHE A 108 13.42 4.59 -4.69
CA PHE A 108 12.29 4.05 -3.95
C PHE A 108 11.67 5.10 -3.00
N TYR A 109 12.48 5.91 -2.33
CA TYR A 109 12.00 7.00 -1.48
C TYR A 109 11.25 8.09 -2.28
N LEU A 110 11.77 8.43 -3.46
CA LEU A 110 11.09 9.36 -4.38
C LEU A 110 9.76 8.79 -4.88
N ALA A 111 9.75 7.52 -5.27
CA ALA A 111 8.52 6.82 -5.68
C ALA A 111 7.48 6.82 -4.56
N GLN A 112 7.88 6.58 -3.32
CA GLN A 112 6.98 6.62 -2.17
C GLN A 112 6.42 8.02 -1.92
N SER A 113 7.22 9.06 -2.12
CA SER A 113 6.76 10.46 -1.98
C SER A 113 5.71 10.82 -3.03
N ILE A 114 5.93 10.42 -4.28
CA ILE A 114 4.98 10.60 -5.38
C ILE A 114 3.71 9.78 -5.13
N SER A 115 3.85 8.56 -4.61
CA SER A 115 2.73 7.67 -4.26
C SER A 115 1.79 8.31 -3.24
N VAL A 116 2.32 8.97 -2.20
CA VAL A 116 1.49 9.70 -1.22
C VAL A 116 0.67 10.80 -1.88
N ALA A 117 1.28 11.61 -2.75
CA ALA A 117 0.56 12.64 -3.49
C ALA A 117 -0.55 12.03 -4.36
N PHE A 118 -0.24 10.97 -5.09
CA PHE A 118 -1.19 10.24 -5.92
C PHE A 118 -2.40 9.72 -5.13
N TYR A 119 -2.20 9.14 -3.94
CA TYR A 119 -3.31 8.68 -3.10
C TYR A 119 -4.21 9.82 -2.60
N ILE A 120 -3.65 11.00 -2.33
CA ILE A 120 -4.43 12.18 -1.95
C ILE A 120 -5.29 12.66 -3.12
N PHE A 121 -4.75 12.66 -4.35
CA PHE A 121 -5.53 12.96 -5.56
C PHE A 121 -6.65 11.95 -5.79
N ALA A 122 -6.37 10.65 -5.63
CA ALA A 122 -7.37 9.61 -5.77
C ALA A 122 -8.51 9.77 -4.75
N PHE A 123 -8.19 10.13 -3.51
CA PHE A 123 -9.21 10.45 -2.51
C PHE A 123 -10.04 11.69 -2.90
N ALA A 124 -9.39 12.76 -3.38
CA ALA A 124 -10.09 13.97 -3.80
C ALA A 124 -11.05 13.72 -4.98
N GLU A 125 -10.69 12.84 -5.92
CA GLU A 125 -11.55 12.40 -7.02
C GLU A 125 -12.76 11.58 -6.53
N GLY A 126 -12.53 10.65 -5.60
CA GLY A 126 -13.60 9.89 -4.95
C GLY A 126 -14.56 10.79 -4.15
N TRP A 127 -14.02 11.80 -3.46
CA TRP A 127 -14.82 12.76 -2.69
C TRP A 127 -15.73 13.61 -3.60
N GLN A 128 -15.21 14.10 -4.71
CA GLN A 128 -15.99 14.92 -5.66
C GLN A 128 -17.10 14.13 -6.33
N SER A 129 -16.91 12.83 -6.54
CA SER A 129 -17.97 11.94 -7.06
C SER A 129 -19.20 11.90 -6.14
N ILE A 130 -19.02 12.12 -4.83
CA ILE A 130 -20.10 12.13 -3.82
C ILE A 130 -20.59 13.57 -3.56
N PHE A 131 -19.68 14.53 -3.50
CA PHE A 131 -19.95 15.93 -3.17
C PHE A 131 -19.46 16.89 -4.26
N PRO A 132 -20.19 17.01 -5.39
CA PRO A 132 -19.76 17.83 -6.54
C PRO A 132 -19.76 19.34 -6.26
N SER A 133 -20.41 19.80 -5.18
CA SER A 133 -20.48 21.21 -4.79
C SER A 133 -19.22 21.74 -4.10
N HIS A 134 -18.31 20.88 -3.67
CA HIS A 134 -17.13 21.28 -2.92
C HIS A 134 -15.95 21.58 -3.86
N PRO A 135 -15.21 22.68 -3.64
CA PRO A 135 -14.06 23.01 -4.48
C PRO A 135 -12.93 21.99 -4.31
N ALA A 136 -12.59 21.32 -5.41
CA ALA A 136 -11.56 20.28 -5.51
C ALA A 136 -10.23 20.66 -4.83
N VAL A 137 -9.79 21.89 -5.09
CA VAL A 137 -8.50 22.42 -4.61
C VAL A 137 -8.48 22.52 -3.09
N LEU A 138 -9.58 22.94 -2.47
CA LEU A 138 -9.67 23.07 -1.01
C LEU A 138 -9.65 21.69 -0.35
N VAL A 139 -10.38 20.72 -0.89
CA VAL A 139 -10.37 19.34 -0.39
C VAL A 139 -8.96 18.75 -0.47
N LEU A 140 -8.25 18.97 -1.58
CA LEU A 140 -6.88 18.49 -1.77
C LEU A 140 -5.93 19.05 -0.70
N PHE A 141 -5.90 20.37 -0.51
CA PHE A 141 -5.04 21.01 0.50
C PHE A 141 -5.45 20.63 1.92
N ALA A 142 -6.74 20.50 2.21
CA ALA A 142 -7.23 20.09 3.51
C ALA A 142 -6.80 18.64 3.84
N VAL A 143 -6.98 17.71 2.91
CA VAL A 143 -6.58 16.30 3.09
C VAL A 143 -5.06 16.19 3.24
N PHE A 144 -4.29 16.90 2.42
CA PHE A 144 -2.84 16.97 2.56
C PHE A 144 -2.42 17.49 3.94
N ALA A 145 -3.01 18.60 4.40
CA ALA A 145 -2.71 19.17 5.71
C ALA A 145 -3.07 18.20 6.86
N ILE A 146 -4.22 17.52 6.78
CA ILE A 146 -4.65 16.53 7.78
C ILE A 146 -3.69 15.34 7.80
N CYS A 147 -3.35 14.76 6.64
CA CYS A 147 -2.40 13.65 6.55
C CYS A 147 -1.02 14.04 7.10
N CYS A 148 -0.58 15.26 6.80
CA CYS A 148 0.68 15.80 7.30
C CYS A 148 0.65 15.96 8.84
N LEU A 149 -0.44 16.52 9.39
CA LEU A 149 -0.64 16.66 10.83
C LEU A 149 -0.67 15.30 11.54
N VAL A 150 -1.40 14.32 10.99
CA VAL A 150 -1.44 12.96 11.55
C VAL A 150 -0.05 12.31 11.54
N ALA A 151 0.71 12.49 10.46
CA ALA A 151 2.09 12.01 10.37
C ALA A 151 3.01 12.67 11.42
N PHE A 152 2.84 13.96 11.70
CA PHE A 152 3.60 14.67 12.73
C PHE A 152 3.22 14.26 14.16
N VAL A 153 1.93 14.05 14.44
CA VAL A 153 1.45 13.82 15.81
C VAL A 153 1.65 12.37 16.26
N SER A 154 1.37 11.36 15.44
CA SER A 154 1.45 9.98 15.91
C SER A 154 1.54 8.90 14.82
N VAL A 155 2.73 8.34 14.67
CA VAL A 155 2.96 7.09 13.91
C VAL A 155 2.26 5.90 14.60
N GLY A 156 2.20 5.90 15.93
CA GLY A 156 1.59 4.82 16.71
C GLY A 156 0.08 4.70 16.53
N PHE A 157 -0.61 5.82 16.30
CA PHE A 157 -2.04 5.83 16.00
C PHE A 157 -2.31 5.34 14.57
N ALA A 158 -1.53 5.78 13.59
CA ALA A 158 -1.62 5.32 12.21
C ALA A 158 -1.46 3.79 12.09
N ALA A 159 -0.55 3.19 12.87
CA ALA A 159 -0.34 1.75 12.89
C ALA A 159 -1.55 0.94 13.39
N ARG A 160 -2.40 1.53 14.24
CA ARG A 160 -3.65 0.91 14.76
C ARG A 160 -4.81 1.03 13.77
N MET A 161 -4.84 2.09 12.95
CA MET A 161 -5.89 2.34 11.97
C MET A 161 -5.97 1.31 10.84
N ARG A 162 -4.95 0.49 10.65
CA ARG A 162 -4.93 -0.60 9.67
C ARG A 162 -6.10 -1.59 9.82
N TYR A 163 -6.46 -2.00 11.04
CA TYR A 163 -7.55 -2.96 11.25
C TYR A 163 -8.93 -2.44 10.83
N PRO A 164 -9.37 -1.24 11.26
CA PRO A 164 -10.66 -0.71 10.81
C PRO A 164 -10.67 -0.46 9.30
N ILE A 165 -9.56 0.02 8.72
CA ILE A 165 -9.49 0.22 7.26
C ILE A 165 -9.62 -1.13 6.52
N LEU A 166 -8.92 -2.17 6.97
CA LEU A 166 -9.02 -3.51 6.39
C LEU A 166 -10.46 -4.02 6.43
N PHE A 167 -11.14 -3.87 7.56
CA PHE A 167 -12.54 -4.26 7.72
C PHE A 167 -13.45 -3.55 6.71
N ILE A 168 -13.27 -2.23 6.53
CA ILE A 168 -14.03 -1.44 5.55
C ILE A 168 -13.75 -1.90 4.12
N VAL A 169 -12.49 -2.14 3.76
CA VAL A 169 -12.11 -2.60 2.41
C VAL A 169 -12.66 -3.99 2.12
N THR A 170 -12.55 -4.93 3.05
CA THR A 170 -13.13 -6.27 2.90
C THR A 170 -14.65 -6.22 2.78
N PHE A 171 -15.31 -5.38 3.58
CA PHE A 171 -16.76 -5.17 3.47
C PHE A 171 -17.15 -4.55 2.13
N SER A 172 -16.38 -3.58 1.64
CA SER A 172 -16.58 -2.98 0.32
C SER A 172 -16.42 -3.99 -0.82
N LEU A 173 -15.38 -4.85 -0.77
CA LEU A 173 -15.19 -5.93 -1.73
C LEU A 173 -16.36 -6.92 -1.71
N PHE A 174 -16.83 -7.28 -0.52
CA PHE A 174 -18.01 -8.14 -0.39
C PHE A 174 -19.26 -7.49 -1.00
N SER A 175 -19.46 -6.18 -0.80
CA SER A 175 -20.55 -5.43 -1.43
C SER A 175 -20.47 -5.42 -2.95
N VAL A 176 -19.28 -5.25 -3.53
CA VAL A 176 -19.07 -5.30 -4.99
C VAL A 176 -19.38 -6.70 -5.54
N LEU A 177 -18.98 -7.76 -4.84
CA LEU A 177 -19.30 -9.14 -5.23
C LEU A 177 -20.79 -9.43 -5.16
N LEU A 178 -21.49 -8.93 -4.14
CA LEU A 178 -22.94 -9.06 -4.05
C LEU A 178 -23.66 -8.29 -5.17
N GLY A 179 -23.13 -7.13 -5.57
CA GLY A 179 -23.65 -6.34 -6.69
C GLY A 179 -23.54 -7.02 -8.06
N LEU A 180 -22.73 -8.08 -8.19
CA LEU A 180 -22.66 -8.91 -9.39
C LEU A 180 -23.91 -9.79 -9.56
N PHE A 181 -24.60 -10.14 -8.48
CA PHE A 181 -25.76 -11.01 -8.54
C PHE A 181 -27.03 -10.19 -8.85
N PRO A 182 -27.82 -10.60 -9.86
CA PRO A 182 -29.03 -9.89 -10.31
C PRO A 182 -30.17 -9.87 -9.28
N LEU A 183 -30.01 -10.55 -8.14
CA LEU A 183 -30.92 -10.53 -7.00
C LEU A 183 -30.78 -9.28 -6.11
N PHE A 184 -29.65 -8.57 -6.20
CA PHE A 184 -29.35 -7.38 -5.37
C PHE A 184 -28.96 -6.14 -6.19
N GLY A 185 -28.60 -6.29 -7.47
CA GLY A 185 -28.26 -5.20 -8.38
C GLY A 185 -29.35 -4.92 -9.41
N GLN A 186 -29.99 -3.75 -9.36
CA GLN A 186 -30.63 -3.19 -10.55
C GLN A 186 -29.51 -2.91 -11.56
N ALA A 187 -29.72 -3.27 -12.84
CA ALA A 187 -28.73 -3.07 -13.91
C ALA A 187 -28.29 -1.60 -13.95
N GLY A 188 -27.20 -1.28 -13.25
CA GLY A 188 -26.59 0.05 -13.26
C GLY A 188 -26.18 0.36 -14.69
N ALA A 189 -26.52 1.57 -15.13
CA ALA A 189 -26.43 2.03 -16.51
C ALA A 189 -25.23 1.44 -17.25
N VAL A 190 -25.53 0.45 -18.09
CA VAL A 190 -24.63 -0.02 -19.14
C VAL A 190 -24.52 1.14 -20.11
N TYR A 191 -23.65 2.10 -19.82
CA TYR A 191 -23.15 2.99 -20.85
C TYR A 191 -22.35 2.10 -21.78
N THR A 192 -23.00 1.62 -22.83
CA THR A 192 -22.35 1.04 -23.99
C THR A 192 -21.32 2.07 -24.45
N PRO A 193 -20.01 1.78 -24.38
CA PRO A 193 -19.04 2.66 -25.00
C PRO A 193 -19.33 2.62 -26.51
N THR A 194 -19.86 3.72 -27.04
CA THR A 194 -19.92 3.95 -28.47
C THR A 194 -18.48 3.95 -28.97
N LEU A 195 -18.05 2.82 -29.53
CA LEU A 195 -16.82 2.69 -30.28
C LEU A 195 -16.92 3.68 -31.45
N ILE A 196 -16.23 4.83 -31.31
CA ILE A 196 -15.83 5.70 -32.42
C ILE A 196 -16.97 5.96 -33.42
N GLY A 197 -17.80 6.96 -33.14
CA GLY A 197 -18.65 7.62 -34.13
C GLY A 197 -19.55 6.72 -34.99
N ALA A 198 -20.69 6.30 -34.43
CA ALA A 198 -21.97 6.11 -35.12
C ALA A 198 -23.07 5.94 -34.08
#